data_AF-A0A961YA21-F1
#
_entry.id   AF-A0A961YA21-F1
#
_cell.length_a   1.000
_cell.length_b   1.000
_cell.length_c   1.000
_cell.angle_alpha   90.00
_cell.angle_beta   90.00
_cell.angle_gamma   90.00
#
_symmetry.space_group_name_H-M   'P 1'
#
loop_
_entity.id
_entity.type
_entity.pdbx_description
1 polymer ?
#
loop_
_entity_poly.entity_id
_entity_poly.type
_entity_poly.pdbx_seq_one_letter_code
_entity_poly.pdbx_strand_id
1 'polypeptide(L)' 'MSDITLITTGELILVAVIAGMPGALIGAWMGVRRAPENRALGFLIGFVIGFFMSLGLAFVALLVLVK' A
#
# COMPACT_ATOMS: atom_id res chain seq x y z
N MET A 1 -20.03 22.89 2.20
CA MET A 1 -19.96 21.43 2.49
C MET A 1 -18.88 20.74 1.63
N SER A 2 -17.77 21.41 1.32
CA SER A 2 -16.64 20.87 0.53
C SER A 2 -15.50 20.34 1.40
N ASP A 3 -15.30 20.92 2.58
CA ASP A 3 -14.06 20.75 3.34
C ASP A 3 -14.00 19.39 4.06
N ILE A 4 -15.16 18.88 4.47
CA ILE A 4 -15.29 17.59 5.16
C ILE A 4 -14.94 16.42 4.22
N THR A 5 -15.30 16.53 2.94
CA THR A 5 -15.08 15.48 1.93
C THR A 5 -13.61 15.36 1.54
N LEU A 6 -12.90 16.49 1.46
CA LEU A 6 -11.47 16.53 1.19
C LEU A 6 -10.65 15.89 2.32
N ILE A 7 -11.01 16.20 3.57
CA ILE A 7 -10.34 15.63 4.75
C ILE A 7 -10.56 14.12 4.83
N THR A 8 -11.80 13.65 4.73
CA THR A 8 -12.11 12.20 4.80
C THR A 8 -11.49 11.39 3.68
N THR A 9 -11.38 11.96 2.47
CA THR A 9 -10.70 11.29 1.34
C THR A 9 -9.21 11.19 1.59
N GLY A 10 -8.57 12.28 2.05
CA GLY A 10 -7.15 12.29 2.42
C GLY A 10 -6.81 11.29 3.52
N GLU A 11 -7.67 11.20 4.55
CA GLU A 11 -7.54 10.23 5.64
C GLU A 11 -7.68 8.78 5.17
N LEU A 12 -8.64 8.48 4.29
CA LEU A 12 -8.81 7.13 3.73
C LEU A 12 -7.59 6.67 2.92
N ILE A 13 -6.97 7.58 2.16
CA ILE A 13 -5.75 7.29 1.41
C ILE A 13 -4.60 7.04 2.38
N LEU A 14 -4.46 7.88 3.41
CA LEU A 14 -3.41 7.73 4.43
C LEU A 14 -3.54 6.38 5.15
N VAL A 15 -4.75 6.00 5.55
CA VAL A 15 -5.05 4.70 6.17
C VAL A 15 -4.72 3.55 5.24
N ALA A 16 -5.05 3.65 3.95
CA ALA A 16 -4.78 2.59 2.99
C ALA A 16 -3.28 2.43 2.68
N VAL A 17 -2.52 3.53 2.65
CA VAL A 17 -1.04 3.50 2.54
C VAL A 17 -0.42 2.86 3.78
N ILE A 18 -0.87 3.26 4.97
CA ILE A 18 -0.40 2.72 6.24
C ILE A 18 -0.78 1.25 6.41
N ALA A 19 -1.92 0.79 5.87
CA ALA A 19 -2.34 -0.61 5.95
C ALA A 19 -1.68 -1.51 4.90
N GLY A 20 -1.40 -0.98 3.70
CA GLY A 20 -0.82 -1.74 2.59
C GLY A 20 0.65 -2.11 2.80
N MET A 21 1.47 -1.21 3.35
CA MET A 21 2.91 -1.46 3.57
C MET A 21 3.20 -2.57 4.61
N PRO A 22 2.55 -2.60 5.78
CA PRO A 22 2.76 -3.65 6.78
C PRO A 22 2.24 -5.01 6.29
N GLY A 23 1.13 -5.06 5.58
CA GLY A 23 0.59 -6.32 5.04
C GLY A 23 1.56 -6.99 4.07
N ALA A 24 2.17 -6.21 3.19
CA ALA A 24 3.19 -6.70 2.25
C ALA A 24 4.50 -7.09 2.97
N LEU A 25 4.89 -6.34 4.01
CA LEU A 25 6.06 -6.65 4.84
C LEU A 25 5.87 -7.95 5.64
N ILE A 26 4.67 -8.18 6.20
CA ILE A 26 4.32 -9.40 6.93
C ILE A 26 4.24 -10.59 5.96
N GLY A 27 3.65 -10.41 4.78
CA GLY A 27 3.64 -11.43 3.72
C GLY A 27 5.04 -11.84 3.29
N ALA A 28 5.92 -10.85 3.07
CA ALA A 28 7.35 -11.08 2.80
C ALA A 28 8.05 -11.81 3.95
N TRP A 29 7.83 -11.38 5.20
CA TRP A 29 8.40 -12.01 6.39
C TRP A 29 7.96 -13.48 6.54
N MET A 30 6.67 -13.77 6.33
CA MET A 30 6.16 -15.14 6.39
C MET A 30 6.72 -16.01 5.26
N GLY A 31 6.87 -15.47 4.04
CA GLY A 31 7.53 -16.15 2.93
C GLY A 31 9.01 -16.44 3.21
N VAL A 32 9.72 -15.45 3.77
CA VAL A 32 11.12 -15.54 4.23
C VAL A 32 11.31 -16.63 5.29
N ARG A 33 10.34 -16.81 6.22
CA ARG A 33 10.40 -17.88 7.23
C ARG A 33 10.22 -19.27 6.63
N ARG A 34 9.46 -19.41 5.54
CA ARG A 34 9.22 -20.70 4.88
C ARG A 34 10.34 -21.14 3.95
N ALA A 35 10.97 -20.18 3.26
CA ALA A 35 12.09 -20.42 2.35
C ALA A 35 13.20 -19.40 2.62
N PRO A 36 14.03 -19.62 3.66
CA PRO A 36 15.08 -18.69 4.09
C PRO A 36 16.24 -18.52 3.10
N GLU A 37 16.32 -19.34 2.07
CA GLU A 37 17.21 -19.16 0.92
C GLU A 37 16.67 -18.10 -0.06
N ASN A 38 15.36 -17.85 -0.06
CA ASN A 38 14.66 -16.94 -0.96
C ASN A 38 14.24 -15.63 -0.28
N ARG A 39 14.91 -15.22 0.82
CA ARG A 39 14.50 -14.03 1.60
C ARG A 39 14.48 -12.77 0.75
N ALA A 40 15.53 -12.56 -0.05
CA ALA A 40 15.65 -11.41 -0.92
C ALA A 40 14.49 -11.35 -1.94
N LEU A 41 14.10 -12.51 -2.49
CA LEU A 41 12.96 -12.63 -3.39
C LEU A 41 11.64 -12.31 -2.66
N GLY A 42 11.46 -12.82 -1.45
CA GLY A 42 10.28 -12.54 -0.62
C GLY A 42 10.12 -11.05 -0.29
N PHE A 43 11.21 -10.38 0.09
CA PHE A 43 11.23 -8.93 0.29
C PHE A 43 10.97 -8.15 -0.99
N LEU A 44 11.55 -8.58 -2.11
CA LEU A 44 11.33 -7.96 -3.42
C LEU A 44 9.85 -8.06 -3.83
N ILE A 45 9.24 -9.23 -3.68
CA ILE A 45 7.81 -9.45 -3.99
C ILE A 45 6.93 -8.58 -3.08
N GLY A 46 7.19 -8.57 -1.77
CA GLY A 46 6.45 -7.72 -0.84
C GLY A 46 6.59 -6.22 -1.18
N PHE A 47 7.80 -5.77 -1.48
CA PHE A 47 8.05 -4.39 -1.89
C PHE A 47 7.29 -4.03 -3.18
N VAL A 48 7.34 -4.89 -4.20
CA VAL A 48 6.64 -4.70 -5.47
C VAL A 48 5.13 -4.62 -5.27
N ILE A 49 4.54 -5.55 -4.52
CA ILE A 49 3.09 -5.56 -4.24
C ILE A 49 2.69 -4.28 -3.49
N GLY A 50 3.43 -3.92 -2.44
CA GLY A 50 3.18 -2.70 -1.67
C GLY A 50 3.26 -1.44 -2.54
N PHE A 51 4.29 -1.34 -3.37
CA PHE A 51 4.50 -0.21 -4.29
C PHE A 51 3.35 -0.05 -5.29
N PHE A 52 2.92 -1.12 -5.96
CA PHE A 52 1.81 -1.07 -6.92
C PHE A 52 0.46 -0.76 -6.26
N MET A 53 0.21 -1.26 -5.04
CA MET A 53 -0.98 -0.88 -4.27
C MET A 53 -0.98 0.62 -3.94
N SER A 54 0.16 1.17 -3.50
CA SER A 54 0.29 2.61 -3.22
C SER A 54 0.09 3.47 -4.47
N LEU A 55 0.63 3.05 -5.62
CA LEU A 55 0.39 3.73 -6.91
C LEU A 55 -1.10 3.69 -7.31
N GLY A 56 -1.76 2.54 -7.15
CA GLY A 56 -3.19 2.40 -7.45
C GLY A 56 -4.04 3.32 -6.58
N LEU A 57 -3.76 3.40 -5.28
CA LEU A 57 -4.42 4.32 -4.36
C LEU A 57 -4.17 5.79 -4.70
N ALA A 58 -2.92 6.15 -5.00
CA ALA A 58 -2.57 7.50 -5.43
C ALA A 58 -3.28 7.87 -6.74
N PHE A 59 -3.40 6.93 -7.68
CA PHE A 59 -4.14 7.15 -8.92
C PHE A 59 -5.64 7.36 -8.66
N VAL A 60 -6.27 6.53 -7.83
CA VAL A 60 -7.68 6.72 -7.44
C VAL A 60 -7.88 8.07 -6.74
N ALA A 61 -6.94 8.49 -5.91
CA ALA A 61 -6.96 9.80 -5.27
C ALA A 61 -6.87 10.94 -6.29
N LEU A 62 -5.93 10.86 -7.22
CA LEU A 62 -5.80 11.84 -8.30
C LEU A 62 -7.05 11.90 -9.16
N LEU A 63 -7.62 10.74 -9.50
CA LEU A 63 -8.91 10.65 -10.19
C LEU A 63 -10.01 11.37 -9.39
N VAL A 64 -10.03 11.28 -8.07
CA VAL A 64 -10.99 12.01 -7.22
C VAL A 64 -10.75 13.52 -7.22
N LEU A 65 -9.50 13.98 -7.33
CA LEU A 65 -9.16 15.41 -7.30
C LEU A 65 -9.42 16.15 -8.63
N VAL A 66 -9.49 15.42 -9.74
CA VAL A 66 -9.70 16.01 -11.08
C VAL A 66 -11.17 16.00 -11.55
N LYS A 67 -12.10 15.55 -10.71
CA LYS A 67 -13.55 15.71 -10.90
C LYS A 67 -14.09 16.75 -9.93
#